data_AF-A0A6L5Y0N2-F1
#
_entry.id   AF-A0A6L5Y0N2-F1
#
_cell.length_a   1.000
_cell.length_b   1.000
_cell.length_c   1.000
_cell.angle_alpha   90.00
_cell.angle_beta   90.00
_cell.angle_gamma   90.00
#
_symmetry.space_group_name_H-M   'P 1'
#
loop_
_entity.id
_entity.type
_entity.pdbx_description
1 polymer ?
#
loop_
_entity_poly.entity_id
_entity_poly.type
_entity_poly.pdbx_seq_one_letter_code
_entity_poly.pdbx_strand_id
1 'polypeptide(L)'
;MSWWQSEHILWHNNYTKGRSYLSISLQKVQELVNKYAGTGELKRDNKGNWSNKEFVVTDKIVGVCIDPITGKERPTTRFSIHYFKRGGKLMLSEKELLFYHAQGKKVRIICIDGTILEGKCTEYSTAYDNDPEEASITLKEPLKNGILLPWVTEVMEHEIKKIEYLN
;
A
#
# COMPACT_ATOMS: atom_id res chain seq x y z
N MET A 1 -0.26 0.13 1.05
CA MET A 1 -0.42 0.26 -0.41
C MET A 1 0.88 0.57 -1.11
N SER A 2 1.33 -0.29 -2.03
CA SER A 2 2.58 -0.04 -2.74
C SER A 2 2.38 1.08 -3.76
N TRP A 3 3.40 1.89 -4.00
CA TRP A 3 3.36 3.04 -4.92
C TRP A 3 2.82 2.64 -6.32
N TRP A 4 3.12 1.42 -6.74
CA TRP A 4 2.65 0.79 -7.98
C TRP A 4 1.15 0.50 -8.01
N GLN A 5 0.51 0.23 -6.87
CA GLN A 5 -0.95 0.07 -6.80
C GLN A 5 -1.64 1.44 -6.98
N SER A 6 -1.04 2.53 -6.50
CA SER A 6 -1.62 3.87 -6.58
C SER A 6 -1.65 4.47 -8.00
N GLU A 7 -0.77 4.02 -8.91
CA GLU A 7 -0.76 4.46 -10.32
C GLU A 7 -1.95 3.93 -11.14
N HIS A 8 -2.67 2.93 -10.61
CA HIS A 8 -3.76 2.21 -11.27
C HIS A 8 -5.11 2.35 -10.53
N ILE A 9 -5.22 3.27 -9.57
CA ILE A 9 -6.47 3.55 -8.84
C ILE A 9 -6.92 4.98 -9.19
N LEU A 10 -8.07 5.11 -9.85
CA LEU A 10 -8.56 6.36 -10.45
C LEU A 10 -8.70 7.52 -9.44
N TRP A 11 -8.93 7.21 -8.16
CA TRP A 11 -9.16 8.18 -7.08
C TRP A 11 -7.89 8.63 -6.33
N HIS A 12 -6.71 8.17 -6.75
CA HIS A 12 -5.44 8.56 -6.13
C HIS A 12 -4.70 9.59 -6.98
N ASN A 13 -4.10 10.61 -6.36
CA ASN A 13 -3.42 11.76 -7.01
C ASN A 13 -2.26 11.42 -7.98
N ASN A 14 -1.93 10.13 -8.19
CA ASN A 14 -0.84 9.65 -9.04
C ASN A 14 -1.31 8.85 -10.27
N TYR A 15 -2.60 8.86 -10.63
CA TYR A 15 -3.06 8.21 -11.86
C TYR A 15 -2.43 8.88 -13.09
N THR A 16 -1.67 8.11 -13.86
CA THR A 16 -1.16 8.57 -15.16
C THR A 16 -2.25 8.39 -16.21
N LYS A 17 -2.75 9.51 -16.76
CA LYS A 17 -3.76 9.52 -17.82
C LYS A 17 -3.33 8.59 -18.98
N GLY A 18 -4.20 7.64 -19.35
CA GLY A 18 -3.96 6.68 -20.42
C GLY A 18 -3.52 5.28 -19.95
N ARG A 19 -3.43 5.02 -18.64
CA ARG A 19 -3.20 3.68 -18.10
C ARG A 19 -4.50 2.98 -17.68
N SER A 20 -4.52 1.65 -17.75
CA SER A 20 -5.60 0.85 -17.17
C SER A 20 -5.78 1.14 -15.67
N TYR A 21 -7.01 1.14 -15.16
CA TYR A 21 -7.29 1.46 -13.76
C TYR A 21 -8.34 0.52 -13.15
N LEU A 22 -8.30 0.35 -11.83
CA LEU A 22 -9.32 -0.34 -11.05
C LEU A 22 -10.51 0.60 -10.81
N SER A 23 -11.72 0.09 -11.03
CA SER A 23 -12.98 0.83 -10.85
C SER A 23 -13.69 0.47 -9.54
N ILE A 24 -13.09 -0.42 -8.74
CA ILE A 24 -13.62 -0.94 -7.48
C ILE A 24 -13.04 -0.20 -6.26
N SER A 25 -13.73 -0.28 -5.12
CA SER A 25 -13.27 0.31 -3.87
C SER A 25 -12.01 -0.38 -3.35
N LEU A 26 -11.25 0.33 -2.52
CA LEU A 26 -10.02 -0.20 -1.96
C LEU A 26 -10.24 -1.44 -1.08
N GLN A 27 -11.28 -1.43 -0.25
CA GLN A 27 -11.68 -2.59 0.55
C GLN A 27 -11.90 -3.81 -0.35
N LYS A 28 -12.53 -3.61 -1.52
CA LYS A 28 -12.74 -4.68 -2.50
C LYS A 28 -11.44 -5.16 -3.14
N VAL A 29 -10.49 -4.26 -3.39
CA VAL A 29 -9.15 -4.63 -3.85
C VAL A 29 -8.47 -5.53 -2.84
N GLN A 30 -8.48 -5.16 -1.55
CA GLN A 30 -7.87 -5.97 -0.50
C GLN A 30 -8.55 -7.33 -0.34
N GLU A 31 -9.89 -7.38 -0.42
CA GLU A 31 -10.63 -8.65 -0.44
C GLU A 31 -10.22 -9.55 -1.61
N LEU A 32 -10.08 -8.99 -2.81
CA LEU A 32 -9.65 -9.74 -3.99
C LEU A 32 -8.21 -10.23 -3.86
N VAL A 33 -7.31 -9.40 -3.31
CA VAL A 33 -5.93 -9.82 -3.03
C VAL A 33 -5.93 -10.96 -2.03
N ASN A 34 -6.61 -10.83 -0.89
CA ASN A 34 -6.68 -11.89 0.13
C ASN A 34 -7.29 -13.19 -0.41
N LYS A 35 -8.29 -13.07 -1.30
CA LYS A 35 -8.98 -14.21 -1.88
C LYS A 35 -8.15 -14.94 -2.93
N TYR A 36 -7.44 -14.19 -3.79
CA TYR A 36 -6.82 -14.75 -4.98
C TYR A 36 -5.29 -14.82 -4.93
N ALA A 37 -4.65 -14.23 -3.92
CA ALA A 37 -3.20 -14.32 -3.74
C ALA A 37 -2.73 -15.79 -3.77
N GLY A 38 -1.81 -16.11 -4.66
CA GLY A 38 -1.24 -17.46 -4.81
C GLY A 38 -2.13 -18.46 -5.55
N THR A 39 -3.30 -18.03 -6.04
CA THR A 39 -4.21 -18.85 -6.87
C THR A 39 -4.12 -18.49 -8.35
N GLY A 40 -3.47 -17.37 -8.69
CA GLY A 40 -3.39 -16.86 -10.04
C GLY A 40 -2.34 -17.55 -10.90
N GLU A 41 -2.32 -17.19 -12.18
CA GLU A 41 -1.29 -17.63 -13.11
C GLU A 41 0.00 -16.86 -12.85
N LEU A 42 1.02 -17.54 -12.35
CA LEU A 42 2.33 -16.96 -12.11
C LEU A 42 2.95 -16.49 -13.44
N LYS A 43 3.24 -15.19 -13.53
CA LYS A 43 4.01 -14.64 -14.64
C LYS A 43 5.46 -15.06 -14.48
N ARG A 44 6.00 -15.71 -15.52
CA ARG A 44 7.41 -16.07 -15.62
C ARG A 44 8.10 -15.23 -16.68
N ASP A 45 9.40 -14.99 -16.50
CA ASP A 45 10.25 -14.41 -17.53
C ASP A 45 10.61 -15.44 -18.61
N ASN A 46 11.29 -15.01 -19.67
CA ASN A 46 11.73 -15.91 -20.76
C ASN A 46 12.72 -17.00 -20.31
N LYS A 47 13.24 -16.92 -19.07
CA LYS A 47 14.14 -17.89 -18.46
C LYS A 47 13.41 -18.84 -17.48
N GLY A 48 12.09 -18.71 -17.36
CA GLY A 48 11.25 -19.52 -16.47
C GLY A 48 11.23 -19.08 -15.01
N ASN A 49 11.93 -17.98 -14.66
CA ASN A 49 11.93 -17.44 -13.30
C ASN A 49 10.63 -16.68 -13.04
N TRP A 50 10.15 -16.74 -11.80
CA TRP A 50 8.98 -16.00 -11.39
C TRP A 50 9.25 -14.50 -11.39
N SER A 51 8.41 -13.71 -12.06
CA SER A 51 8.56 -12.25 -12.16
C SER A 51 7.89 -11.50 -11.01
N ASN A 52 7.61 -12.18 -9.89
CA ASN A 52 6.83 -11.68 -8.76
C ASN A 52 5.45 -11.12 -9.17
N LYS A 53 4.88 -11.56 -10.29
CA LYS A 53 3.51 -11.21 -10.70
C LYS A 53 2.69 -12.46 -10.83
N GLU A 54 1.42 -12.35 -10.52
CA GLU A 54 0.41 -13.29 -10.93
C GLU A 54 -0.75 -12.58 -11.61
N PHE A 55 -1.42 -13.27 -12.51
CA PHE A 55 -2.63 -12.80 -13.14
C PHE A 55 -3.83 -13.55 -12.61
N VAL A 56 -4.86 -12.81 -12.24
CA VAL A 56 -6.12 -13.33 -11.73
C VAL A 56 -7.22 -12.90 -12.67
N VAL A 57 -8.08 -13.85 -13.04
CA VAL A 57 -9.31 -13.59 -13.79
C VAL A 57 -10.49 -13.84 -12.86
N THR A 58 -11.42 -12.90 -12.82
CA THR A 58 -12.63 -13.00 -12.00
C THR A 58 -13.88 -13.04 -12.87
N ASP A 59 -15.01 -13.34 -12.24
CA ASP A 59 -16.35 -13.30 -12.82
C ASP A 59 -16.94 -11.88 -12.90
N LYS A 60 -16.34 -10.91 -12.19
CA LYS A 60 -16.84 -9.54 -12.06
C LYS A 60 -15.91 -8.54 -12.71
N ILE A 61 -16.48 -7.43 -13.19
CA ILE A 61 -15.68 -6.31 -13.69
C ILE A 61 -14.97 -5.67 -12.51
N VAL A 62 -13.64 -5.62 -12.57
CA VAL A 62 -12.78 -5.07 -11.50
C VAL A 62 -12.11 -3.76 -11.91
N GLY A 63 -12.11 -3.44 -13.20
CA GLY A 63 -11.47 -2.24 -13.72
C GLY A 63 -11.73 -1.98 -15.19
N VAL A 64 -10.94 -1.09 -15.75
CA VAL A 64 -10.93 -0.67 -17.14
C VAL A 64 -9.53 -0.82 -17.71
N CYS A 65 -9.43 -1.52 -18.83
CA CYS A 65 -8.23 -1.59 -19.64
C CYS A 65 -8.24 -0.48 -20.69
N ILE A 66 -7.17 0.29 -20.77
CA ILE A 66 -6.99 1.30 -21.83
C ILE A 66 -6.09 0.71 -22.90
N ASP A 67 -6.56 0.70 -24.14
CA ASP A 67 -5.75 0.33 -25.29
C ASP A 67 -4.66 1.40 -25.52
N PRO A 68 -3.36 1.04 -25.47
CA PRO A 68 -2.28 2.02 -25.52
C PRO A 68 -2.12 2.69 -26.90
N ILE A 69 -2.72 2.13 -27.95
CA ILE A 69 -2.63 2.64 -29.32
C ILE A 69 -3.85 3.51 -29.63
N THR A 70 -5.04 3.03 -29.27
CA THR A 70 -6.31 3.70 -29.62
C THR A 70 -6.90 4.56 -28.51
N GLY A 71 -6.41 4.43 -27.27
CA GLY A 71 -6.97 5.08 -26.09
C GLY A 71 -8.35 4.57 -25.68
N LYS A 72 -8.86 3.51 -26.32
CA LYS A 72 -10.19 2.98 -26.03
C LYS A 72 -10.23 2.27 -24.69
N GLU A 73 -11.19 2.67 -23.87
CA GLU A 73 -11.50 2.05 -22.59
C GLU A 73 -12.34 0.79 -22.79
N ARG A 74 -11.95 -0.32 -22.16
CA ARG A 74 -12.72 -1.57 -22.14
C ARG A 74 -12.82 -2.09 -20.70
N PRO A 75 -14.00 -2.46 -20.21
CA PRO A 75 -14.11 -3.09 -18.90
C PRO A 75 -13.31 -4.40 -18.87
N THR A 76 -12.64 -4.68 -17.75
CA THR A 76 -11.83 -5.89 -17.55
C THR A 76 -12.23 -6.60 -16.25
N THR A 77 -12.23 -7.93 -16.31
CA THR A 77 -12.36 -8.83 -15.14
C THR A 77 -11.01 -9.38 -14.68
N ARG A 78 -9.94 -9.07 -15.43
CA ARG A 78 -8.58 -9.51 -15.18
C ARG A 78 -7.78 -8.42 -14.49
N PHE A 79 -7.04 -8.80 -13.46
CA PHE A 79 -6.06 -7.95 -12.78
C PHE A 79 -4.76 -8.73 -12.53
N SER A 80 -3.70 -8.00 -12.18
CA SER A 80 -2.43 -8.61 -11.78
C SER A 80 -2.09 -8.25 -10.35
N ILE A 81 -1.71 -9.24 -9.56
CA ILE A 81 -1.09 -9.00 -8.25
C ILE A 81 0.42 -8.96 -8.49
N HIS A 82 1.03 -7.84 -8.10
CA HIS A 82 2.48 -7.66 -8.17
C HIS A 82 3.04 -7.72 -6.76
N TYR A 83 3.75 -8.80 -6.48
CA TYR A 83 4.55 -8.96 -5.29
C TYR A 83 5.86 -8.19 -5.49
N PHE A 84 6.21 -7.33 -4.56
CA PHE A 84 7.52 -6.66 -4.57
C PHE A 84 8.36 -7.24 -3.43
N LYS A 85 9.59 -7.62 -3.75
CA LYS A 85 10.56 -8.16 -2.79
C LYS A 85 11.60 -7.09 -2.48
N ARG A 86 11.71 -6.68 -1.21
CA ARG A 86 12.85 -5.88 -0.72
C ARG A 86 13.29 -6.46 0.62
N GLY A 87 14.53 -6.91 0.71
CA GLY A 87 15.11 -7.50 1.93
C GLY A 87 14.69 -8.93 2.26
N GLY A 88 14.02 -9.67 1.36
CA GLY A 88 13.62 -11.07 1.60
C GLY A 88 12.13 -11.29 1.85
N LYS A 89 11.39 -10.25 2.25
CA LYS A 89 9.95 -10.30 2.58
C LYS A 89 9.04 -10.10 1.35
N LEU A 90 7.91 -10.82 1.32
CA LEU A 90 6.76 -10.57 0.44
C LEU A 90 5.83 -9.59 1.16
N MET A 91 5.90 -8.29 0.84
CA MET A 91 5.02 -7.30 1.50
C MET A 91 3.59 -7.35 0.93
N LEU A 92 2.62 -7.59 1.82
CA LEU A 92 1.18 -7.59 1.51
C LEU A 92 0.37 -6.55 2.30
N SER A 93 0.93 -5.92 3.35
CA SER A 93 0.13 -5.11 4.27
C SER A 93 -0.05 -3.66 3.79
N GLU A 94 -1.25 -3.12 3.94
CA GLU A 94 -1.52 -1.72 3.57
C GLU A 94 -0.69 -0.74 4.43
N LYS A 95 -0.47 -1.07 5.71
CA LYS A 95 0.15 -0.23 6.72
C LYS A 95 1.67 -0.13 6.61
N GLU A 96 2.41 -1.22 6.39
CA GLU A 96 3.88 -1.14 6.18
C GLU A 96 4.23 -0.24 5.00
N LEU A 97 3.40 -0.28 3.98
CA LEU A 97 3.53 0.55 2.80
C LEU A 97 3.15 2.01 3.05
N LEU A 98 2.20 2.29 3.95
CA LEU A 98 1.93 3.65 4.41
C LEU A 98 3.13 4.21 5.19
N PHE A 99 3.78 3.38 6.03
CA PHE A 99 4.99 3.75 6.78
C PHE A 99 6.15 4.07 5.83
N TYR A 100 6.35 3.24 4.79
CA TYR A 100 7.33 3.52 3.74
C TYR A 100 7.10 4.89 3.08
N HIS A 101 5.85 5.25 2.76
CA HIS A 101 5.54 6.54 2.16
C HIS A 101 5.60 7.72 3.13
N ALA A 102 5.48 7.44 4.42
CA ALA A 102 5.58 8.45 5.47
C ALA A 102 7.03 8.89 5.69
N GLN A 103 8.01 8.03 5.41
CA GLN A 103 9.42 8.33 5.63
C GLN A 103 9.83 9.67 5.02
N GLY A 104 10.36 10.56 5.87
CA GLY A 104 10.83 11.89 5.49
C GLY A 104 9.71 12.95 5.36
N LYS A 105 8.43 12.57 5.48
CA LYS A 105 7.27 13.47 5.37
C LYS A 105 6.71 13.82 6.74
N LYS A 106 5.98 14.93 6.79
CA LYS A 106 5.15 15.28 7.94
C LYS A 106 3.84 14.50 7.85
N VAL A 107 3.47 13.84 8.93
CA VAL A 107 2.27 13.00 8.99
C VAL A 107 1.47 13.29 10.26
N ARG A 108 0.16 13.11 10.16
CA ARG A 108 -0.77 13.05 11.29
C ARG A 108 -1.23 11.61 11.46
N ILE A 109 -0.96 11.03 12.62
CA ILE A 109 -1.38 9.69 13.02
C ILE A 109 -2.58 9.83 13.95
N ILE A 110 -3.67 9.16 13.62
CA ILE A 110 -4.84 9.00 14.48
C ILE A 110 -4.75 7.61 15.07
N CYS A 111 -4.63 7.54 16.40
CA CYS A 111 -4.53 6.31 17.14
C CYS A 111 -5.94 5.73 17.42
N ILE A 112 -6.02 4.43 17.75
CA ILE A 112 -7.29 3.76 18.04
C ILE A 112 -7.98 4.35 19.28
N ASP A 113 -7.20 4.76 20.27
CA ASP A 113 -7.66 5.42 21.51
C ASP A 113 -8.19 6.87 21.29
N GLY A 114 -8.08 7.39 20.06
CA GLY A 114 -8.46 8.75 19.71
C GLY A 114 -7.32 9.77 19.85
N THR A 115 -6.13 9.36 20.30
CA THR A 115 -4.94 10.23 20.36
C THR A 115 -4.51 10.64 18.95
N ILE A 116 -4.19 11.92 18.77
CA ILE A 116 -3.64 12.46 17.53
C ILE A 116 -2.16 12.79 17.74
N LEU A 117 -1.30 12.27 16.87
CA LEU A 117 0.14 12.56 16.85
C LEU A 117 0.49 13.20 15.51
N GLU A 118 1.08 14.38 15.51
CA GLU A 118 1.58 15.02 14.29
C GLU A 118 3.09 15.20 14.36
N GLY A 119 3.84 14.70 13.39
CA GLY A 119 5.29 14.81 13.43
C GLY A 119 5.92 14.49 12.10
N LYS A 120 7.23 14.69 12.00
CA LYS A 120 8.00 14.24 10.85
C LYS A 120 8.37 12.78 11.08
N CYS A 121 7.93 11.90 10.20
CA CYS A 121 8.36 10.51 10.21
C CYS A 121 9.83 10.44 9.80
N THR A 122 10.67 9.91 10.68
CA THR A 122 12.11 9.74 10.40
C THR A 122 12.43 8.31 10.03
N GLU A 123 11.81 7.35 10.72
CA GLU A 123 12.12 5.92 10.63
C GLU A 123 10.84 5.09 10.76
N TYR A 124 10.90 3.84 10.28
CA TYR A 124 9.88 2.82 10.50
C TYR A 124 10.57 1.47 10.65
N SER A 125 10.02 0.61 11.49
CA SER A 125 10.47 -0.77 11.68
C SER A 125 9.48 -1.72 11.03
N THR A 126 9.98 -2.81 10.47
CA THR A 126 9.14 -3.88 9.89
C THR A 126 9.19 -5.10 10.79
N ALA A 127 8.05 -5.79 10.93
CA ALA A 127 8.04 -7.08 11.60
C ALA A 127 8.96 -8.07 10.88
N TYR A 128 9.95 -8.64 11.58
CA TYR A 128 10.83 -9.69 11.08
C TYR A 128 10.17 -11.06 11.27
N ASP A 129 10.38 -12.00 10.33
CA ASP A 129 9.73 -13.32 10.33
C ASP A 129 10.04 -14.22 11.56
N ASN A 130 10.97 -13.82 12.44
CA ASN A 130 11.41 -14.61 13.59
C ASN A 130 11.35 -13.88 14.95
N ASP A 131 10.71 -12.71 15.01
CA ASP A 131 10.52 -11.94 16.25
C ASP A 131 9.06 -11.48 16.32
N PRO A 132 8.32 -11.61 17.44
CA PRO A 132 7.00 -11.00 17.61
C PRO A 132 6.97 -9.47 17.52
N GLU A 133 8.05 -8.82 17.09
CA GLU A 133 8.09 -7.38 16.87
C GLU A 133 7.15 -6.98 15.73
N GLU A 134 6.17 -6.16 16.08
CA GLU A 134 5.21 -5.59 15.17
C GLU A 134 5.81 -4.40 14.40
N ALA A 135 5.28 -4.10 13.21
CA ALA A 135 5.73 -2.93 12.48
C ALA A 135 5.40 -1.64 13.25
N SER A 136 6.28 -0.63 13.15
CA SER A 136 6.14 0.63 13.89
C SER A 136 6.58 1.82 13.04
N ILE A 137 6.13 3.02 13.41
CA ILE A 137 6.52 4.28 12.79
C ILE A 137 7.04 5.25 13.86
N THR A 138 8.16 5.91 13.56
CA THR A 138 8.82 6.83 14.49
C THR A 138 8.67 8.28 14.04
N LEU A 139 8.07 9.10 14.89
CA LEU A 139 7.91 10.53 14.71
C LEU A 139 8.95 11.30 15.53
N LYS A 140 9.66 12.22 14.87
CA LYS A 140 10.54 13.19 15.53
C LYS A 140 9.78 14.45 15.92
N GLU A 141 10.00 14.90 17.16
CA GLU A 141 9.38 16.08 17.77
C GLU A 141 7.85 16.13 17.54
N PRO A 142 7.11 15.06 17.87
CA PRO A 142 5.70 14.98 17.55
C PRO A 142 4.86 15.88 18.46
N LEU A 143 3.79 16.44 17.92
CA LEU A 143 2.71 17.09 18.64
C LEU A 143 1.67 16.04 19.03
N LYS A 144 1.51 15.77 20.32
CA LYS A 144 0.42 14.95 20.85
C LYS A 144 -0.77 15.83 21.22
N ASN A 145 -1.87 15.70 20.50
CA ASN A 145 -3.07 16.54 20.65
C ASN A 145 -2.74 18.05 20.65
N GLY A 146 -1.79 18.46 19.82
CA GLY A 146 -1.31 19.85 19.71
C GLY A 146 -0.22 20.25 20.72
N ILE A 147 0.17 19.37 21.64
CA ILE A 147 1.24 19.61 22.63
C ILE A 147 2.54 18.98 22.14
N LEU A 148 3.61 19.77 22.04
CA LEU A 148 4.91 19.28 21.56
C LEU A 148 5.52 18.29 22.57
N LEU A 149 5.91 17.11 22.09
CA LEU A 149 6.69 16.15 22.85
C LEU A 149 8.19 16.36 22.58
N PRO A 150 9.02 16.41 23.64
CA PRO A 150 10.47 16.63 23.49
C PRO A 150 11.25 15.36 23.10
N TRP A 151 10.59 14.20 22.99
CA TRP A 151 11.19 12.92 22.60
C TRP A 151 10.63 12.41 21.27
N VAL A 152 11.37 11.52 20.62
CA VAL A 152 10.86 10.74 19.47
C VAL A 152 9.77 9.80 19.96
N THR A 153 8.66 9.70 19.24
CA THR A 153 7.57 8.78 19.58
C THR A 153 7.47 7.71 18.53
N GLU A 154 7.68 6.47 18.94
CA GLU A 154 7.37 5.28 18.16
C GLU A 154 5.89 4.90 18.39
N VAL A 155 5.21 4.56 17.30
CA VAL A 155 3.80 4.16 17.32
C VAL A 155 3.68 2.81 16.62
N MET A 156 3.10 1.84 17.32
CA MET A 156 2.97 0.47 16.80
C MET A 156 1.82 0.36 15.80
N GLU A 157 1.89 -0.60 14.87
CA GLU A 157 0.90 -0.78 13.81
C GLU A 157 -0.53 -0.94 14.36
N HIS A 158 -0.72 -1.72 15.43
CA HIS A 158 -2.01 -1.95 16.08
C HIS A 158 -2.56 -0.70 16.76
N GLU A 159 -1.71 0.25 17.18
CA GLU A 159 -2.17 1.49 17.80
C GLU A 159 -2.73 2.46 16.76
N ILE A 160 -2.42 2.26 15.48
CA ILE A 160 -2.75 3.20 14.40
C ILE A 160 -4.11 2.86 13.80
N LYS A 161 -5.03 3.82 13.89
CA LYS A 161 -6.32 3.81 13.19
C LYS A 161 -6.18 4.36 11.77
N LYS A 162 -5.44 5.46 11.58
CA LYS A 162 -5.28 6.14 10.29
C LYS A 162 -4.01 6.99 10.26
N ILE A 163 -3.41 7.16 9.07
CA ILE A 163 -2.32 8.09 8.82
C ILE A 163 -2.75 9.07 7.72
N GLU A 164 -2.50 10.36 7.94
CA GLU A 164 -2.73 11.43 6.97
C GLU A 164 -1.40 12.12 6.66
N TYR A 165 -1.12 12.34 5.37
CA TYR A 165 0.08 13.05 4.94
C TYR A 165 -0.19 14.55 4.96
N LEU A 166 0.65 15.30 5.67
CA LEU A 166 0.60 16.75 5.73
C LEU A 166 1.58 17.30 4.67
N ASN A 167 1.08 18.17 3.78
CA ASN A 167 1.90 18.88 2.80
C ASN A 167 2.78 19.94 3.44
#